data_AF-S6SRJ4-F1
#
_entry.id   AF-S6SRJ4-F1
#
_cell.length_a   1.000
_cell.length_b   1.000
_cell.length_c   1.000
_cell.angle_alpha   90.00
_cell.angle_beta   90.00
_cell.angle_gamma   90.00
#
_symmetry.space_group_name_H-M   'P 1'
#
loop_
_entity.id
_entity.type
_entity.pdbx_description
1 polymer ?
#
loop_
_entity_poly.entity_id
_entity_poly.type
_entity_poly.pdbx_seq_one_letter_code
_entity_poly.pdbx_strand_id
1 'polypeptide(L)'
;TATETAATTTEIGATSREIAATSRDLVRTMTEVTSAADQASVLAGSGQQGLARMEDTMHQVMGAANLVNAKLAILNEKAGNINQVVVTIVKVADQTNLLSLNAAIEAEKAGEYGRGFAVVATEVRRLADQTAVATYDIEQMVREIQSAVSAGVMGMDKFSEEVRRGMFEVTQVGEQLSQIIHQVQALAPRVLMVNEGMQAQATGAEQINQALVQLADASSQTVDSLRQASFAIDELSQVAVGLRGGVSRFKV
;
A
#
# COMPACT_ATOMS: atom_id res chain seq x y z
N THR A 1 4.64 40.32 -51.81
CA THR A 1 4.64 41.17 -50.60
C THR A 1 3.27 41.23 -49.94
N ALA A 2 2.25 41.94 -50.45
CA ALA A 2 0.95 42.03 -49.77
C ALA A 2 0.16 40.71 -49.70
N THR A 3 0.16 39.92 -50.77
CA THR A 3 -0.42 38.56 -50.79
C THR A 3 0.29 37.59 -49.86
N GLU A 4 1.62 37.71 -49.73
CA GLU A 4 2.41 36.92 -48.76
C GLU A 4 2.07 37.34 -47.32
N THR A 5 1.93 38.65 -47.04
CA THR A 5 1.49 39.13 -45.73
C THR A 5 0.09 38.63 -45.38
N ALA A 6 -0.84 38.61 -46.33
CA ALA A 6 -2.19 38.10 -46.10
C ALA A 6 -2.18 36.58 -45.80
N ALA A 7 -1.36 35.82 -46.51
CA ALA A 7 -1.20 34.39 -46.28
C ALA A 7 -0.62 34.10 -44.89
N THR A 8 0.47 34.77 -44.51
CA THR A 8 1.09 34.60 -43.19
C THR A 8 0.18 35.06 -42.06
N THR A 9 -0.57 36.15 -42.25
CA THR A 9 -1.55 36.63 -41.27
C THR A 9 -2.66 35.61 -41.01
N THR A 10 -3.14 34.96 -42.08
CA THR A 10 -4.15 33.90 -41.99
C THR A 10 -3.61 32.68 -41.25
N GLU A 11 -2.38 32.27 -41.55
CA GLU A 11 -1.70 31.16 -40.89
C GLU A 11 -1.49 31.42 -39.39
N ILE A 12 -0.92 32.58 -39.01
CA ILE A 12 -0.74 32.95 -37.60
C ILE A 12 -2.10 33.03 -36.89
N GLY A 13 -3.15 33.52 -37.57
CA GLY A 13 -4.50 33.59 -37.00
C GLY A 13 -5.11 32.22 -36.74
N ALA A 14 -4.83 31.23 -37.60
CA ALA A 14 -5.22 29.84 -37.39
C ALA A 14 -4.49 29.25 -36.17
N THR A 15 -3.16 29.41 -36.12
CA THR A 15 -2.33 28.95 -34.98
C THR A 15 -2.76 29.58 -33.67
N SER A 16 -3.09 30.88 -33.68
CA SER A 16 -3.57 31.58 -32.48
C SER A 16 -4.89 31.00 -31.97
N ARG A 17 -5.86 30.75 -32.87
CA ARG A 17 -7.13 30.10 -32.49
C ARG A 17 -6.90 28.69 -31.94
N GLU A 18 -5.95 27.95 -32.49
CA GLU A 18 -5.55 26.64 -31.99
C GLU A 18 -4.91 26.72 -30.59
N ILE A 19 -4.04 27.70 -30.33
CA ILE A 19 -3.48 27.96 -28.99
C ILE A 19 -4.60 28.26 -27.99
N ALA A 20 -5.58 29.10 -28.35
CA ALA A 20 -6.71 29.41 -27.48
C ALA A 20 -7.59 28.18 -27.19
N ALA A 21 -7.83 27.34 -28.20
CA ALA A 21 -8.60 26.11 -28.05
C ALA A 21 -7.88 25.09 -27.14
N THR A 22 -6.61 24.81 -27.42
CA THR A 22 -5.78 23.89 -26.64
C THR A 22 -5.57 24.35 -25.21
N SER A 23 -5.46 25.66 -24.97
CA SER A 23 -5.40 26.23 -23.61
C SER A 23 -6.68 25.92 -22.81
N ARG A 24 -7.86 26.06 -23.42
CA ARG A 24 -9.14 25.73 -22.77
C ARG A 24 -9.27 24.24 -22.49
N ASP A 25 -8.86 23.41 -23.45
CA ASP A 25 -8.84 21.95 -23.27
C ASP A 25 -7.90 21.54 -22.14
N LEU A 26 -6.73 22.17 -22.02
CA LEU A 26 -5.80 21.87 -20.93
C LEU A 26 -6.38 22.24 -19.56
N VAL A 27 -7.11 23.36 -19.44
CA VAL A 27 -7.81 23.72 -18.19
C VAL A 27 -8.85 22.67 -17.79
N ARG A 28 -9.60 22.12 -18.76
CA ARG A 28 -10.53 21.02 -18.51
C ARG A 28 -9.78 19.78 -18.02
N THR A 29 -8.71 19.38 -18.71
CA THR A 29 -7.86 18.26 -18.29
C THR A 29 -7.31 18.45 -16.88
N MET A 30 -6.90 19.67 -16.52
CA MET A 30 -6.40 19.98 -15.18
C MET A 30 -7.49 19.85 -14.10
N THR A 31 -8.75 20.12 -14.45
CA THR A 31 -9.90 19.87 -13.57
C THR A 31 -10.11 18.38 -13.32
N GLU A 32 -9.99 17.56 -14.37
CA GLU A 32 -10.05 16.09 -14.26
C GLU A 32 -8.89 15.55 -13.40
N VAL A 33 -7.67 16.05 -13.60
CA VAL A 33 -6.50 15.70 -12.78
C VAL A 33 -6.74 16.03 -11.31
N THR A 34 -7.36 17.17 -11.01
CA THR A 34 -7.69 17.58 -9.64
C THR A 34 -8.70 16.61 -9.02
N SER A 35 -9.74 16.23 -9.77
CA SER A 35 -10.73 15.27 -9.30
C SER A 35 -10.13 13.89 -9.04
N ALA A 36 -9.27 13.40 -9.94
CA ALA A 36 -8.57 12.14 -9.76
C ALA A 36 -7.62 12.17 -8.55
N ALA A 37 -6.93 13.29 -8.35
CA ALA A 37 -6.07 13.50 -7.19
C ALA A 37 -6.88 13.48 -5.88
N ASP A 38 -8.02 14.17 -5.82
CA ASP A 38 -8.90 14.16 -4.64
C ASP A 38 -9.43 12.76 -4.33
N GLN A 39 -9.87 12.01 -5.34
CA GLN A 39 -10.27 10.61 -5.18
C GLN A 39 -9.12 9.74 -4.64
N ALA A 40 -7.90 9.91 -5.14
CA ALA A 40 -6.73 9.20 -4.64
C ALA A 40 -6.43 9.56 -3.18
N SER A 41 -6.60 10.83 -2.78
CA SER A 41 -6.47 11.27 -1.38
C SER A 41 -7.48 10.58 -0.47
N VAL A 42 -8.75 10.54 -0.88
CA VAL A 42 -9.84 9.89 -0.13
C VAL A 42 -9.57 8.39 0.02
N LEU A 43 -9.17 7.72 -1.07
CA LEU A 43 -8.84 6.31 -1.05
C LEU A 43 -7.64 6.03 -0.13
N ALA A 44 -6.57 6.82 -0.22
CA ALA A 44 -5.41 6.69 0.67
C ALA A 44 -5.77 6.92 2.14
N GLY A 45 -6.60 7.93 2.44
CA GLY A 45 -7.09 8.20 3.80
C GLY A 45 -7.96 7.05 4.34
N SER A 46 -8.83 6.47 3.50
CA SER A 46 -9.60 5.28 3.87
C SER A 46 -8.70 4.06 4.13
N GLY A 47 -7.63 3.93 3.34
CA GLY A 47 -6.58 2.92 3.54
C GLY A 47 -5.88 3.08 4.89
N GLN A 48 -5.51 4.31 5.27
CA GLN A 48 -4.92 4.57 6.60
C GLN A 48 -5.85 4.18 7.74
N GLN A 49 -7.15 4.48 7.65
CA GLN A 49 -8.12 4.02 8.65
C GLN A 49 -8.24 2.48 8.69
N GLY A 50 -8.15 1.83 7.54
CA GLY A 50 -8.10 0.37 7.44
C GLY A 50 -6.88 -0.22 8.14
N LEU A 51 -5.71 0.38 7.93
CA LEU A 51 -4.47 -0.03 8.59
C LEU A 51 -4.52 0.19 10.11
N ALA A 52 -5.09 1.31 10.58
CA ALA A 52 -5.26 1.55 12.02
C ALA A 52 -6.14 0.47 12.68
N ARG A 53 -7.22 0.02 12.02
CA ARG A 53 -8.03 -1.12 12.51
C ARG A 53 -7.25 -2.44 12.48
N MET A 54 -6.41 -2.63 11.47
CA MET A 54 -5.55 -3.80 11.38
C MET A 54 -4.52 -3.83 12.52
N GLU A 55 -3.92 -2.70 12.85
CA GLU A 55 -2.98 -2.55 13.96
C GLU A 55 -3.64 -2.91 15.30
N ASP A 56 -4.84 -2.41 15.58
CA ASP A 56 -5.60 -2.79 16.78
C ASP A 56 -5.90 -4.30 16.81
N THR A 57 -6.30 -4.87 15.66
CA THR A 57 -6.54 -6.32 15.54
C THR A 57 -5.27 -7.12 15.83
N MET A 58 -4.11 -6.69 15.32
CA MET A 58 -2.82 -7.34 15.57
C MET A 58 -2.44 -7.27 17.05
N HIS A 59 -2.71 -6.15 17.73
CA HIS A 59 -2.52 -6.04 19.18
C HIS A 59 -3.41 -7.01 19.96
N GLN A 60 -4.67 -7.16 19.58
CA GLN A 60 -5.58 -8.14 20.18
C GLN A 60 -5.09 -9.58 19.96
N VAL A 61 -4.62 -9.89 18.75
CA VAL A 61 -4.05 -11.20 18.41
C VAL A 61 -2.79 -11.50 19.23
N MET A 62 -1.89 -10.52 19.40
CA MET A 62 -0.74 -10.63 20.31
C MET A 62 -1.17 -10.88 21.75
N GLY A 63 -2.21 -10.20 22.23
CA GLY A 63 -2.78 -10.42 23.56
C GLY A 63 -3.30 -11.85 23.74
N ALA A 64 -4.05 -12.34 22.76
CA ALA A 64 -4.54 -13.72 22.74
C ALA A 64 -3.39 -14.74 22.70
N ALA A 65 -2.33 -14.45 21.95
CA ALA A 65 -1.14 -15.29 21.89
C ALA A 65 -0.46 -15.45 23.25
N ASN A 66 -0.27 -14.33 23.95
CA ASN A 66 0.29 -14.33 25.30
C ASN A 66 -0.58 -15.12 26.29
N LEU A 67 -1.91 -15.04 26.16
CA LEU A 67 -2.82 -15.82 26.99
C LEU A 67 -2.67 -17.33 26.74
N VAL A 68 -2.55 -17.76 25.48
CA VAL A 68 -2.29 -19.18 25.13
C VAL A 68 -0.96 -19.64 25.72
N ASN A 69 0.10 -18.85 25.58
CA ASN A 69 1.40 -19.16 26.17
C ASN A 69 1.33 -19.32 27.70
N ALA A 70 0.60 -18.44 28.39
CA ALA A 70 0.38 -18.57 29.83
C ALA A 70 -0.36 -19.87 30.20
N LYS A 71 -1.36 -20.29 29.40
CA LYS A 71 -2.06 -21.57 29.63
C LYS A 71 -1.17 -22.78 29.38
N LEU A 72 -0.33 -22.75 28.35
CA LEU A 72 0.66 -23.80 28.08
C LEU A 72 1.68 -23.92 29.21
N ALA A 73 2.14 -22.79 29.77
CA ALA A 73 3.04 -22.80 30.93
C ALA A 73 2.40 -23.49 32.15
N ILE A 74 1.14 -23.19 32.44
CA ILE A 74 0.38 -23.86 33.52
C ILE A 74 0.25 -25.36 33.24
N LEU A 75 -0.05 -25.74 32.01
CA LEU A 75 -0.14 -27.15 31.60
C LEU A 75 1.18 -27.89 31.81
N ASN A 76 2.31 -27.25 31.46
CA ASN A 76 3.64 -27.81 31.70
C ASN A 76 3.92 -28.04 33.18
N GLU A 77 3.57 -27.07 34.03
CA GLU A 77 3.69 -27.19 35.50
C GLU A 77 2.83 -28.34 36.04
N LYS A 78 1.58 -28.45 35.59
CA LYS A 78 0.68 -29.53 35.99
C LYS A 78 1.19 -30.90 35.55
N ALA A 79 1.71 -31.02 34.33
CA ALA A 79 2.33 -32.25 33.85
C ALA A 79 3.55 -32.64 34.70
N GLY A 80 4.40 -31.67 35.08
CA GLY A 80 5.51 -31.89 36.01
C GLY A 80 5.06 -32.38 37.39
N ASN A 81 4.00 -31.80 37.94
CA ASN A 81 3.42 -32.25 39.21
C ASN A 81 2.86 -33.67 39.12
N ILE A 82 2.18 -34.03 38.03
CA ILE A 82 1.69 -35.40 37.81
C ILE A 82 2.88 -36.38 37.73
N ASN A 83 3.94 -36.03 37.00
CA ASN A 83 5.14 -36.86 36.92
C ASN A 83 5.73 -37.15 38.31
N GLN A 84 5.78 -36.15 39.20
CA GLN A 84 6.27 -36.32 40.57
C GLN A 84 5.39 -37.26 41.41
N VAL A 85 4.07 -37.24 41.19
CA VAL A 85 3.12 -38.16 41.83
C VAL A 85 3.33 -39.58 41.29
N VAL A 86 3.44 -39.75 39.96
CA VAL A 86 3.70 -41.04 39.31
C VAL A 86 4.97 -41.69 39.85
N VAL A 87 6.07 -40.94 39.94
CA VAL A 87 7.33 -41.42 40.55
C VAL A 87 7.14 -41.89 42.00
N THR A 88 6.27 -41.22 42.77
CA THR A 88 5.95 -41.65 44.14
C THR A 88 5.14 -42.94 44.16
N ILE A 89 4.16 -43.09 43.26
CA ILE A 89 3.33 -44.30 43.18
C ILE A 89 4.18 -45.51 42.76
N VAL A 90 5.10 -45.35 41.80
CA VAL A 90 6.04 -46.41 41.41
C VAL A 90 6.84 -46.89 42.63
N LYS A 91 7.38 -45.96 43.43
CA LYS A 91 8.10 -46.31 44.67
C LYS A 91 7.23 -47.05 45.68
N VAL A 92 5.96 -46.67 45.82
CA VAL A 92 5.01 -47.33 46.72
C VAL A 92 4.65 -48.73 46.19
N ALA A 93 4.46 -48.88 44.88
CA ALA A 93 4.22 -50.18 44.24
C ALA A 93 5.40 -51.12 44.45
N ASP A 94 6.64 -50.65 44.22
CA ASP A 94 7.87 -51.43 44.47
C ASP A 94 8.01 -51.84 45.94
N GLN A 95 7.75 -50.93 46.88
CA GLN A 95 7.76 -51.24 48.31
C GLN A 95 6.68 -52.27 48.68
N THR A 96 5.47 -52.13 48.12
CA THR A 96 4.35 -53.06 48.33
C THR A 96 4.68 -54.44 47.77
N ASN A 97 5.33 -54.49 46.60
CA ASN A 97 5.82 -55.72 45.99
C ASN A 97 6.83 -56.42 46.92
N LEU A 98 7.83 -55.69 47.43
CA LEU A 98 8.81 -56.22 48.38
C LEU A 98 8.18 -56.69 49.71
N LEU A 99 7.23 -55.92 50.26
CA LEU A 99 6.47 -56.29 51.45
C LEU A 99 5.67 -57.59 51.24
N SER A 100 5.01 -57.71 50.10
CA SER A 100 4.23 -58.90 49.74
C SER A 100 5.11 -60.13 49.56
N LEU A 101 6.32 -59.97 49.01
CA LEU A 101 7.29 -61.04 48.88
C LEU A 101 7.75 -61.54 50.25
N ASN A 102 8.08 -60.62 51.17
CA ASN A 102 8.45 -60.97 52.55
C ASN A 102 7.29 -61.68 53.28
N ALA A 103 6.05 -61.24 53.07
CA ALA A 103 4.87 -61.88 53.63
C ALA A 103 4.65 -63.29 53.06
N ALA A 104 4.90 -63.50 51.76
CA ALA A 104 4.82 -64.82 51.13
C ALA A 104 5.87 -65.78 51.72
N ILE A 105 7.12 -65.31 51.92
CA ILE A 105 8.19 -66.10 52.53
C ILE A 105 7.84 -66.51 53.98
N GLU A 106 7.34 -65.57 54.79
CA GLU A 106 6.98 -65.89 56.18
C GLU A 106 5.73 -66.80 56.27
N ALA A 107 4.82 -66.68 55.30
CA ALA A 107 3.66 -67.58 55.17
C ALA A 107 4.07 -69.01 54.80
N GLU A 108 5.04 -69.20 53.90
CA GLU A 108 5.61 -70.54 53.60
C GLU A 108 6.30 -71.13 54.84
N LYS A 109 7.02 -70.30 55.59
CA LYS A 109 7.72 -70.71 56.82
C LYS A 109 6.78 -71.14 57.95
N ALA A 110 5.56 -70.60 58.00
CA ALA A 110 4.51 -71.02 58.93
C ALA A 110 3.79 -72.33 58.51
N GLY A 111 4.12 -72.91 57.36
CA GLY A 111 3.56 -74.18 56.88
C GLY A 111 2.05 -74.14 56.68
N GLU A 112 1.33 -75.16 57.19
CA GLU A 112 -0.13 -75.28 57.06
C GLU A 112 -0.90 -74.09 57.65
N TYR A 113 -0.36 -73.44 58.69
CA TYR A 113 -1.00 -72.28 59.33
C TYR A 113 -0.87 -70.97 58.53
N GLY A 114 0.11 -70.89 57.60
CA GLY A 114 0.37 -69.73 56.76
C GLY A 114 -0.35 -69.75 55.41
N ARG A 115 -1.06 -70.83 55.08
CA ARG A 115 -1.61 -71.09 53.74
C ARG A 115 -2.58 -70.01 53.26
N GLY A 116 -3.42 -69.45 54.15
CA GLY A 116 -4.29 -68.31 53.84
C GLY A 116 -3.52 -67.00 53.62
N PHE A 117 -2.46 -66.76 54.39
CA PHE A 117 -1.59 -65.59 54.24
C PHE A 117 -0.78 -65.63 52.94
N ALA A 118 -0.34 -66.82 52.49
CA ALA A 118 0.38 -66.98 51.23
C ALA A 118 -0.46 -66.56 50.00
N VAL A 119 -1.77 -66.89 50.02
CA VAL A 119 -2.70 -66.48 48.95
C VAL A 119 -2.87 -64.96 48.94
N VAL A 120 -3.06 -64.34 50.11
CA VAL A 120 -3.17 -62.87 50.22
C VAL A 120 -1.89 -62.19 49.76
N ALA A 121 -0.71 -62.68 50.18
CA ALA A 121 0.57 -62.13 49.78
C ALA A 121 0.79 -62.19 48.25
N THR A 122 0.39 -63.29 47.61
CA THR A 122 0.47 -63.44 46.15
C THR A 122 -0.46 -62.45 45.43
N GLU A 123 -1.68 -62.24 45.95
CA GLU A 123 -2.63 -61.30 45.37
C GLU A 123 -2.18 -59.84 45.55
N VAL A 124 -1.61 -59.49 46.71
CA VAL A 124 -0.99 -58.17 46.93
C VAL A 124 0.17 -57.93 45.96
N ARG A 125 1.00 -58.95 45.72
CA ARG A 125 2.09 -58.88 44.73
C ARG A 125 1.56 -58.59 43.34
N ARG A 126 0.53 -59.33 42.92
CA ARG A 126 -0.13 -59.16 41.63
C ARG A 126 -0.70 -57.75 41.45
N LEU A 127 -1.31 -57.20 42.50
CA LEU A 127 -1.83 -55.82 42.49
C LEU A 127 -0.71 -54.77 42.43
N ALA A 128 0.41 -55.01 43.12
CA ALA A 128 1.58 -54.13 43.07
C ALA A 128 2.18 -54.09 41.66
N ASP A 129 2.36 -55.25 41.02
CA ASP A 129 2.85 -55.35 39.63
C ASP A 129 1.88 -54.65 38.65
N GLN A 130 0.57 -54.86 38.80
CA GLN A 130 -0.44 -54.15 37.99
C GLN A 130 -0.41 -52.63 38.18
N THR A 131 -0.18 -52.18 39.42
CA THR A 131 -0.05 -50.75 39.73
C THR A 131 1.17 -50.17 39.05
N ALA A 132 2.32 -50.87 39.07
CA ALA A 132 3.54 -50.43 38.41
C ALA A 132 3.36 -50.27 36.88
N VAL A 133 2.71 -51.24 36.23
CA VAL A 133 2.39 -51.15 34.79
C VAL A 133 1.48 -49.96 34.49
N ALA A 134 0.39 -49.80 35.23
CA ALA A 134 -0.53 -48.68 35.02
C ALA A 134 0.16 -47.32 35.23
N THR A 135 1.08 -47.22 36.20
CA THR A 135 1.85 -46.00 36.44
C THR A 135 2.85 -45.70 35.33
N TYR A 136 3.41 -46.73 34.70
CA TYR A 136 4.28 -46.55 33.53
C TYR A 136 3.52 -45.99 32.34
N ASP A 137 2.30 -46.49 32.09
CA ASP A 137 1.44 -45.96 31.02
C ASP A 137 1.09 -44.47 31.27
N ILE A 138 0.81 -44.10 32.52
CA ILE A 138 0.60 -42.69 32.91
C ILE A 138 1.86 -41.86 32.67
N GLU A 139 3.04 -42.38 33.02
CA GLU A 139 4.31 -41.69 32.76
C GLU A 139 4.50 -41.38 31.28
N GLN A 140 4.22 -42.35 30.38
CA GLN A 140 4.31 -42.13 28.94
C GLN A 140 3.33 -41.04 28.47
N MET A 141 2.06 -41.08 28.91
CA MET A 141 1.07 -40.05 28.57
C MET A 141 1.51 -38.66 29.05
N VAL A 142 2.11 -38.56 30.25
CA VAL A 142 2.61 -37.27 30.77
C VAL A 142 3.77 -36.74 29.95
N ARG A 143 4.70 -37.61 29.50
CA ARG A 143 5.80 -37.23 28.61
C ARG A 143 5.30 -36.74 27.26
N GLU A 144 4.30 -37.40 26.68
CA GLU A 144 3.65 -36.96 25.44
C GLU A 144 3.00 -35.58 25.61
N ILE A 145 2.29 -35.34 26.72
CA ILE A 145 1.72 -34.04 27.06
C ILE A 145 2.81 -32.96 27.15
N GLN A 146 3.91 -33.23 27.87
CA GLN A 146 5.02 -32.28 27.99
C GLN A 146 5.66 -31.96 26.63
N SER A 147 5.84 -32.98 25.78
CA SER A 147 6.36 -32.80 24.43
C SER A 147 5.42 -31.93 23.58
N ALA A 148 4.11 -32.21 23.60
CA ALA A 148 3.11 -31.44 22.88
C ALA A 148 3.03 -29.99 23.37
N VAL A 149 3.13 -29.76 24.68
CA VAL A 149 3.16 -28.42 25.28
C VAL A 149 4.41 -27.66 24.85
N SER A 150 5.59 -28.29 24.87
CA SER A 150 6.84 -27.67 24.40
C SER A 150 6.76 -27.30 22.91
N ALA A 151 6.22 -28.17 22.07
CA ALA A 151 5.96 -27.88 20.66
C ALA A 151 4.98 -26.71 20.49
N GLY A 152 3.93 -26.66 21.32
CA GLY A 152 2.96 -25.56 21.34
C GLY A 152 3.59 -24.21 21.67
N VAL A 153 4.47 -24.16 22.67
CA VAL A 153 5.20 -22.93 23.05
C VAL A 153 6.08 -22.45 21.91
N MET A 154 6.88 -23.34 21.29
CA MET A 154 7.71 -22.97 20.13
C MET A 154 6.87 -22.45 18.96
N GLY A 155 5.72 -23.08 18.70
CA GLY A 155 4.77 -22.63 17.69
C GLY A 155 4.22 -21.23 17.97
N MET A 156 3.95 -20.94 19.23
CA MET A 156 3.40 -19.64 19.64
C MET A 156 4.43 -18.52 19.67
N ASP A 157 5.69 -18.84 19.97
CA ASP A 157 6.80 -17.89 19.86
C ASP A 157 7.02 -17.47 18.42
N LYS A 158 7.02 -18.44 17.48
CA LYS A 158 7.07 -18.16 16.04
C LYS A 158 5.85 -17.38 15.57
N PHE A 159 4.65 -17.73 16.02
CA PHE A 159 3.44 -16.98 15.72
C PHE A 159 3.54 -15.51 16.17
N SER A 160 4.06 -15.28 17.37
CA SER A 160 4.26 -13.93 17.91
C SER A 160 5.28 -13.12 17.11
N GLU A 161 6.33 -13.76 16.59
CA GLU A 161 7.28 -13.12 15.69
C GLU A 161 6.65 -12.72 14.35
N GLU A 162 5.86 -13.62 13.75
CA GLU A 162 5.13 -13.36 12.51
C GLU A 162 4.14 -12.20 12.65
N VAL A 163 3.40 -12.13 13.77
CA VAL A 163 2.50 -11.01 14.05
C VAL A 163 3.29 -9.71 14.22
N ARG A 164 4.44 -9.72 14.91
CA ARG A 164 5.31 -8.54 15.02
C ARG A 164 5.82 -8.06 13.66
N ARG A 165 6.20 -8.97 12.76
CA ARG A 165 6.57 -8.62 11.39
C ARG A 165 5.40 -8.00 10.63
N GLY A 166 4.21 -8.59 10.76
CA GLY A 166 2.99 -8.03 10.16
C GLY A 166 2.67 -6.61 10.64
N MET A 167 2.88 -6.31 11.94
CA MET A 167 2.73 -4.94 12.46
C MET A 167 3.72 -3.97 11.80
N PHE A 168 4.98 -4.37 11.63
CA PHE A 168 5.98 -3.53 10.96
C PHE A 168 5.60 -3.22 9.51
N GLU A 169 5.11 -4.22 8.77
CA GLU A 169 4.62 -4.03 7.40
C GLU A 169 3.43 -3.07 7.35
N VAL A 170 2.47 -3.20 8.28
CA VAL A 170 1.32 -2.28 8.40
C VAL A 170 1.79 -0.84 8.62
N THR A 171 2.80 -0.61 9.48
CA THR A 171 3.38 0.71 9.69
C THR A 171 4.01 1.27 8.41
N GLN A 172 4.79 0.47 7.69
CA GLN A 172 5.42 0.90 6.43
C GLN A 172 4.39 1.28 5.36
N VAL A 173 3.32 0.49 5.20
CA VAL A 173 2.24 0.83 4.26
C VAL A 173 1.54 2.11 4.72
N GLY A 174 1.36 2.32 6.03
CA GLY A 174 0.80 3.54 6.59
C GLY A 174 1.61 4.79 6.23
N GLU A 175 2.94 4.71 6.30
CA GLU A 175 3.85 5.78 5.87
C GLU A 175 3.76 6.03 4.37
N GLN A 176 3.70 5.00 3.54
CA GLN A 176 3.55 5.13 2.09
C GLN A 176 2.24 5.82 1.71
N LEU A 177 1.12 5.47 2.37
CA LEU A 177 -0.15 6.16 2.16
C LEU A 177 -0.09 7.63 2.60
N SER A 178 0.61 7.93 3.70
CA SER A 178 0.85 9.31 4.14
C SER A 178 1.61 10.12 3.09
N GLN A 179 2.65 9.53 2.49
CA GLN A 179 3.40 10.16 1.41
C GLN A 179 2.53 10.40 0.17
N ILE A 180 1.64 9.47 -0.19
CA ILE A 180 0.70 9.64 -1.29
C ILE A 180 -0.22 10.84 -1.04
N ILE A 181 -0.82 10.95 0.15
CA ILE A 181 -1.67 12.08 0.53
C ILE A 181 -0.88 13.40 0.41
N HIS A 182 0.36 13.42 0.89
CA HIS A 182 1.21 14.61 0.85
C HIS A 182 1.57 15.03 -0.59
N GLN A 183 1.86 14.06 -1.47
CA GLN A 183 2.13 14.31 -2.89
C GLN A 183 0.89 14.81 -3.63
N VAL A 184 -0.27 14.26 -3.32
CA VAL A 184 -1.55 14.68 -3.87
C VAL A 184 -1.87 16.13 -3.46
N GLN A 185 -1.68 16.48 -2.19
CA GLN A 185 -1.86 17.86 -1.72
C GLN A 185 -0.90 18.84 -2.41
N ALA A 186 0.31 18.40 -2.74
CA ALA A 186 1.27 19.21 -3.50
C ALA A 186 0.90 19.41 -4.98
N LEU A 187 -0.05 18.65 -5.54
CA LEU A 187 -0.56 18.86 -6.90
C LEU A 187 -1.48 20.07 -7.00
N ALA A 188 -2.27 20.37 -5.97
CA ALA A 188 -3.23 21.47 -5.98
C ALA A 188 -2.61 22.83 -6.38
N PRO A 189 -1.51 23.31 -5.77
CA PRO A 189 -0.89 24.57 -6.19
C PRO A 189 -0.30 24.51 -7.61
N ARG A 190 0.16 23.33 -8.07
CA ARG A 190 0.70 23.17 -9.43
C ARG A 190 -0.39 23.26 -10.48
N VAL A 191 -1.55 22.67 -10.21
CA VAL A 191 -2.71 22.76 -11.10
C VAL A 191 -3.19 24.20 -11.21
N LEU A 192 -3.24 24.95 -10.11
CA LEU A 192 -3.57 26.38 -10.13
C LEU A 192 -2.61 27.17 -11.02
N MET A 193 -1.30 26.95 -10.86
CA MET A 193 -0.28 27.61 -11.67
C MET A 193 -0.41 27.28 -13.17
N VAL A 194 -0.74 26.03 -13.52
CA VAL A 194 -0.99 25.64 -14.92
C VAL A 194 -2.24 26.34 -15.46
N ASN A 195 -3.34 26.36 -14.69
CA ASN A 195 -4.58 27.03 -15.11
C ASN A 195 -4.37 28.53 -15.34
N GLU A 196 -3.63 29.21 -14.46
CA GLU A 196 -3.25 30.62 -14.66
C GLU A 196 -2.43 30.81 -15.94
N GLY A 197 -1.44 29.95 -16.18
CA GLY A 197 -0.63 29.97 -17.41
C GLY A 197 -1.46 29.74 -18.69
N MET A 198 -2.42 28.82 -18.65
CA MET A 198 -3.34 28.58 -19.76
C MET A 198 -4.28 29.75 -20.01
N GLN A 199 -4.76 30.40 -18.96
CA GLN A 199 -5.60 31.59 -19.10
C GLN A 199 -4.82 32.76 -19.70
N ALA A 200 -3.55 32.91 -19.32
CA ALA A 200 -2.63 33.87 -19.95
C ALA A 200 -2.38 33.54 -21.43
N GLN A 201 -2.15 32.27 -21.78
CA GLN A 201 -1.99 31.84 -23.18
C GLN A 201 -3.24 32.09 -24.02
N ALA A 202 -4.43 31.75 -23.51
CA ALA A 202 -5.68 32.01 -24.21
C ALA A 202 -5.91 33.52 -24.45
N THR A 203 -5.56 34.35 -23.48
CA THR A 203 -5.63 35.82 -23.60
C THR A 203 -4.61 36.34 -24.62
N GLY A 204 -3.36 35.85 -24.57
CA GLY A 204 -2.31 36.23 -25.52
C GLY A 204 -2.64 35.83 -26.95
N ALA A 205 -3.24 34.66 -27.16
CA ALA A 205 -3.77 34.24 -28.45
C ALA A 205 -4.84 35.21 -28.98
N GLU A 206 -5.81 35.58 -28.15
CA GLU A 206 -6.84 36.56 -28.54
C GLU A 206 -6.23 37.91 -28.94
N GLN A 207 -5.22 38.38 -28.19
CA GLN A 207 -4.48 39.61 -28.52
C GLN A 207 -3.71 39.50 -29.84
N ILE A 208 -3.07 38.35 -30.12
CA ILE A 208 -2.43 38.09 -31.42
C ILE A 208 -3.48 38.16 -32.52
N ASN A 209 -4.63 37.53 -32.34
CA ASN A 209 -5.70 37.53 -33.34
C ASN A 209 -6.19 38.96 -33.64
N GLN A 210 -6.33 39.81 -32.61
CA GLN A 210 -6.66 41.23 -32.78
C GLN A 210 -5.57 42.00 -33.52
N ALA A 211 -4.29 41.79 -33.18
CA ALA A 211 -3.16 42.43 -33.86
C ALA A 211 -3.08 42.02 -35.35
N LEU A 212 -3.43 40.77 -35.67
CA LEU A 212 -3.48 40.28 -37.05
C LEU A 212 -4.60 40.94 -37.86
N VAL A 213 -5.77 41.19 -37.25
CA VAL A 213 -6.85 41.95 -37.90
C VAL A 213 -6.37 43.37 -38.24
N GLN A 214 -5.73 44.06 -37.28
CA GLN A 214 -5.17 45.39 -37.52
C GLN A 214 -4.09 45.39 -38.59
N LEU A 215 -3.24 44.35 -38.64
CA LEU A 215 -2.21 44.19 -39.66
C LEU A 215 -2.82 43.96 -41.05
N ALA A 216 -3.88 43.16 -41.14
CA ALA A 216 -4.60 42.94 -42.40
C ALA A 216 -5.22 44.25 -42.93
N ASP A 217 -5.84 45.04 -42.05
CA ASP A 217 -6.41 46.34 -42.40
C ASP A 217 -5.32 47.32 -42.90
N ALA A 218 -4.20 47.42 -42.17
CA ALA A 218 -3.06 48.26 -42.56
C ALA A 218 -2.42 47.81 -43.88
N SER A 219 -2.34 46.51 -44.13
CA SER A 219 -1.85 45.95 -45.38
C SER A 219 -2.77 46.31 -46.55
N SER A 220 -4.09 46.22 -46.36
CA SER A 220 -5.09 46.64 -47.36
C SER A 220 -4.96 48.13 -47.68
N GLN A 221 -4.84 48.98 -46.67
CA GLN A 221 -4.67 50.43 -46.86
C GLN A 221 -3.36 50.76 -47.59
N THR A 222 -2.29 49.99 -47.35
CA THR A 222 -1.01 50.12 -48.06
C THR A 222 -1.15 49.77 -49.53
N VAL A 223 -1.87 48.69 -49.85
CA VAL A 223 -2.16 48.30 -51.24
C VAL A 223 -2.94 49.40 -51.97
N ASP A 224 -3.94 50.00 -51.32
CA ASP A 224 -4.72 51.08 -51.94
C ASP A 224 -3.91 52.36 -52.13
N SER A 225 -3.04 52.70 -51.17
CA SER A 225 -2.10 53.82 -51.29
C SER A 225 -1.09 53.62 -52.43
N LEU A 226 -0.58 52.40 -52.59
CA LEU A 226 0.31 52.04 -53.71
C LEU A 226 -0.40 52.12 -55.06
N ARG A 227 -1.67 51.71 -55.14
CA ARG A 227 -2.49 51.89 -56.35
C ARG A 227 -2.63 53.37 -56.69
N GLN A 228 -2.98 54.21 -55.72
CA GLN A 228 -3.09 55.67 -55.92
C GLN A 228 -1.76 56.28 -56.37
N ALA A 229 -0.65 55.90 -55.75
CA ALA A 229 0.68 56.36 -56.14
C ALA A 229 1.02 55.93 -57.58
N SER A 230 0.69 54.70 -57.97
CA SER A 230 0.89 54.20 -59.33
C SER A 230 0.07 54.99 -60.35
N PHE A 231 -1.19 55.35 -60.04
CA PHE A 231 -2.01 56.22 -60.89
C PHE A 231 -1.39 57.61 -61.05
N ALA A 232 -0.93 58.22 -59.95
CA ALA A 232 -0.29 59.54 -59.99
C ALA A 232 1.03 59.52 -60.79
N ILE A 233 1.82 58.45 -60.68
CA ILE A 233 3.04 58.26 -61.47
C ILE A 233 2.71 58.15 -62.96
N ASP A 234 1.66 57.42 -63.32
CA ASP A 234 1.24 57.27 -64.71
C ASP A 234 0.76 58.61 -65.30
N GLU A 235 0.00 59.39 -64.53
CA GLU A 235 -0.44 60.73 -64.90
C GLU A 235 0.76 61.68 -65.08
N LEU A 236 1.72 61.69 -64.15
CA LEU A 236 2.95 62.47 -64.26
C LEU A 236 3.80 62.07 -65.47
N SER A 237 3.88 60.77 -65.77
CA SER A 237 4.54 60.25 -66.97
C SER A 237 3.89 60.79 -68.24
N GLN A 238 2.55 60.76 -68.29
CA GLN A 238 1.77 61.27 -69.42
C GLN A 238 1.98 62.78 -69.62
N VAL A 239 1.97 63.57 -68.54
CA VAL A 239 2.27 65.01 -68.56
C VAL A 239 3.71 65.27 -69.02
N ALA A 240 4.69 64.50 -68.54
CA ALA A 240 6.09 64.65 -68.93
C ALA A 240 6.32 64.32 -70.41
N VAL A 241 5.67 63.28 -70.95
CA VAL A 241 5.67 62.96 -72.38
C VAL A 241 5.02 64.09 -73.19
N GLY A 242 3.89 64.62 -72.72
CA GLY A 242 3.22 65.77 -73.33
C GLY A 242 4.12 67.02 -73.39
N LEU A 243 4.79 67.36 -72.29
CA LEU A 243 5.75 68.47 -72.23
C LEU A 243 6.94 68.25 -73.18
N ARG A 244 7.51 67.04 -73.21
CA ARG A 244 8.61 66.70 -74.13
C ARG A 244 8.18 66.84 -75.59
N GLY A 245 6.97 66.39 -75.93
CA GLY A 245 6.36 66.61 -77.25
C GLY A 245 6.21 68.09 -77.57
N GLY A 246 5.70 68.88 -76.62
CA GLY A 246 5.60 70.34 -76.74
C GLY A 246 6.94 71.00 -77.02
N VAL A 247 7.97 70.73 -76.22
CA VAL A 247 9.33 71.30 -76.39
C VAL A 247 9.95 70.90 -77.73
N SER A 248 9.75 69.65 -78.19
CA SER A 248 10.27 69.20 -79.48
C SER A 248 9.69 69.97 -80.67
N ARG A 249 8.46 70.49 -80.56
CA ARG A 249 7.81 71.31 -81.58
C ARG A 249 8.38 72.73 -81.69
N PHE A 250 9.03 73.23 -80.63
CA PHE A 250 9.66 74.55 -80.58
C PHE A 250 11.17 74.52 -80.85
N LYS A 251 11.77 73.34 -81.02
CA LYS A 251 13.18 73.18 -81.37
C LYS A 251 13.32 73.25 -82.90
N VAL A 252 13.51 74.47 -83.43
CA VAL A 252 13.95 74.76 -84.81
C VAL A 252 15.47 74.61 -84.90
#